data_AF-A0A2H9QCY6-F1
#
_entry.id   AF-A0A2H9QCY6-F1
#
_cell.length_a   1.000
_cell.length_b   1.000
_cell.length_c   1.000
_cell.angle_alpha   90.00
_cell.angle_beta   90.00
_cell.angle_gamma   90.00
#
_symmetry.space_group_name_H-M   'P 1'
#
loop_
_entity.id
_entity.type
_entity.pdbx_description
1 polymer ?
#
loop_
_entity_poly.entity_id
_entity_poly.type
_entity_poly.pdbx_seq_one_letter_code
_entity_poly.pdbx_strand_id
1 'polypeptide(L)'
;MVWQLLIFVLLIFVVFAATTYPANLSTAGSPTVLTKSVSSLTNKTVSKYLEPSDSIELIWLNESAGMLLVKLNGAETFIINDSRGEIVTDANVTVKSLADYIRSTGNYSRKLAASIRQLEEFNASKASGEAVCKRMTGLDHLPCVDRVSCLVCCLAVPNCQMIAYGEGVVQAVMEYRQALNRYEQSYPALRRSLEITVANSSHIVNATKELYEYKSAVMGINNAKLLGKCGSCFNYCKPYNWSLAKLAASEDSLIYLQYLESLSENLGPHAKLILNETARTKAYRYNRAENKSRLISRLDRMDAAVVSGMLALQAGGYGADIREDYRSYLNYSNLTRGLIGRGDVRLALASEPELDRVGGIITFGLSKRLDCLANIALLKADIEYKLAFINSGAVRVDQSQAVQLQKRYAEAKAKMAVSYVSLLYLKSDLEDIYNSLDWLMASGAPSQAICLVPPAILFTLMGGIAFTRRGI
;
A
#
# COMPACT_ATOMS: atom_id res chain seq x y z
N MET A 1 -19.33 6.43 -22.44
CA MET A 1 -17.92 6.89 -22.64
C MET A 1 -17.32 7.61 -21.44
N VAL A 2 -18.07 8.38 -20.63
CA VAL A 2 -17.53 9.08 -19.44
C VAL A 2 -17.07 8.14 -18.31
N TRP A 3 -17.69 6.96 -18.17
CA TRP A 3 -17.33 5.96 -17.16
C TRP A 3 -16.00 5.23 -17.40
N GLN A 4 -15.55 5.10 -18.65
CA GLN A 4 -14.26 4.45 -18.96
C GLN A 4 -13.06 5.38 -18.72
N LEU A 5 -13.26 6.70 -18.79
CA LEU A 5 -12.23 7.70 -18.50
C LEU A 5 -11.91 7.81 -17.00
N LEU A 6 -12.91 7.64 -16.13
CA LEU A 6 -12.71 7.66 -14.66
C LEU A 6 -11.92 6.46 -14.15
N ILE A 7 -12.11 5.27 -14.73
CA ILE A 7 -11.37 4.06 -14.38
C ILE A 7 -9.91 4.15 -14.86
N PHE A 8 -9.67 4.78 -16.01
CA PHE A 8 -8.31 4.96 -16.55
C PHE A 8 -7.49 5.97 -15.72
N VAL A 9 -8.11 7.03 -15.20
CA VAL A 9 -7.43 8.01 -14.32
C VAL A 9 -7.09 7.39 -12.95
N LEU A 10 -7.94 6.50 -12.43
CA LEU A 10 -7.67 5.78 -11.17
C LEU A 10 -6.54 4.75 -11.31
N LEU A 11 -6.42 4.07 -12.45
CA LEU A 11 -5.34 3.11 -12.70
C LEU A 11 -3.97 3.79 -12.92
N ILE A 12 -3.94 4.99 -13.51
CA ILE A 12 -2.69 5.74 -13.69
C ILE A 12 -2.13 6.24 -12.34
N PHE A 13 -3.00 6.61 -11.38
CA PHE A 13 -2.56 7.02 -10.05
C PHE A 13 -2.01 5.86 -9.20
N VAL A 14 -2.57 4.65 -9.35
CA VAL A 14 -2.09 3.46 -8.60
C VAL A 14 -0.75 2.94 -9.12
N VAL A 15 -0.45 3.13 -10.42
CA VAL A 15 0.81 2.69 -11.02
C VAL A 15 1.96 3.71 -10.81
N PHE A 16 1.67 5.01 -10.74
CA PHE A 16 2.70 6.04 -10.47
C PHE A 16 3.18 6.10 -9.02
N ALA A 17 2.40 5.56 -8.06
CA ALA A 17 2.80 5.49 -6.66
C ALA A 17 3.85 4.39 -6.37
N ALA A 18 4.15 3.52 -7.34
CA ALA A 18 4.99 2.33 -7.12
C ALA A 18 6.46 2.47 -7.55
N THR A 19 6.90 3.56 -8.20
CA THR A 19 8.21 3.57 -8.91
C THR A 19 9.09 4.81 -8.76
N THR A 20 8.97 5.61 -7.69
CA THR A 20 9.95 6.69 -7.44
C THR A 20 10.37 6.79 -5.97
N TYR A 21 11.36 5.98 -5.57
CA TYR A 21 12.25 6.31 -4.47
C TYR A 21 13.51 6.99 -5.05
N PRO A 22 13.70 8.30 -4.90
CA PRO A 22 15.04 8.86 -4.85
C PRO A 22 15.50 8.86 -3.38
N ALA A 23 16.70 8.29 -3.18
CA ALA A 23 17.46 8.44 -1.96
C ALA A 23 17.74 9.95 -1.73
N ASN A 24 17.12 10.52 -0.70
CA ASN A 24 17.57 11.74 -0.05
C ASN A 24 17.29 11.62 1.45
N LEU A 25 18.25 11.05 2.17
CA LEU A 25 18.40 11.24 3.60
C LEU A 25 18.94 12.66 3.84
N SER A 26 18.07 13.63 4.13
CA SER A 26 18.30 14.66 5.14
C SER A 26 17.15 15.67 5.15
N THR A 27 16.29 15.55 6.15
CA THR A 27 15.87 16.61 7.07
C THR A 27 14.86 15.95 7.99
N ALA A 28 15.15 15.92 9.29
CA ALA A 28 14.16 15.57 10.29
C ALA A 28 12.98 16.54 10.11
N GLY A 29 11.87 16.02 9.57
CA GLY A 29 10.64 16.78 9.46
C GLY A 29 10.17 17.13 10.86
N SER A 30 10.06 18.44 11.13
CA SER A 30 9.31 18.90 12.30
C SER A 30 7.92 18.25 12.29
N PRO A 31 7.40 17.80 13.44
CA PRO A 31 6.09 17.17 13.49
C PRO A 31 5.04 18.15 12.96
N THR A 32 4.33 17.71 11.94
CA THR A 32 3.24 18.45 11.30
C THR A 32 2.25 18.90 12.37
N VAL A 33 1.90 20.18 12.31
CA VAL A 33 1.13 20.95 13.30
C VAL A 33 -0.22 20.29 13.59
N LEU A 34 -0.39 19.82 14.84
CA LEU A 34 -1.69 19.56 15.45
C LEU A 34 -2.42 20.89 15.66
N THR A 35 -3.55 21.10 14.97
CA THR A 35 -4.40 22.27 15.22
C THR A 35 -5.34 22.09 16.42
N LYS A 36 -5.42 20.88 17.00
CA LYS A 36 -6.22 20.56 18.19
C LYS A 36 -5.47 19.60 19.12
N SER A 37 -5.51 19.86 20.43
CA SER A 37 -4.85 19.05 21.46
C SER A 37 -5.53 17.68 21.61
N VAL A 38 -4.75 16.60 21.51
CA VAL A 38 -5.15 15.23 21.88
C VAL A 38 -4.82 14.94 23.35
N SER A 39 -5.51 13.98 23.96
CA SER A 39 -5.29 13.64 25.37
C SER A 39 -3.87 13.13 25.65
N SER A 40 -3.43 13.28 26.90
CA SER A 40 -2.16 12.71 27.36
C SER A 40 -2.14 11.17 27.28
N LEU A 41 -3.31 10.52 27.39
CA LEU A 41 -3.46 9.07 27.25
C LEU A 41 -3.19 8.61 25.82
N THR A 42 -3.75 9.31 24.82
CA THR A 42 -3.46 9.04 23.41
C THR A 42 -1.99 9.23 23.10
N ASN A 43 -1.39 10.34 23.53
CA ASN A 43 0.04 10.57 23.34
C ASN A 43 0.89 9.45 23.96
N LYS A 44 0.54 9.00 25.16
CA LYS A 44 1.21 7.87 25.84
C LYS A 44 1.02 6.54 25.12
N THR A 45 -0.14 6.30 24.51
CA THR A 45 -0.38 5.07 23.76
C THR A 45 0.33 5.09 22.41
N VAL A 46 0.23 6.17 21.64
CA VAL A 46 0.89 6.25 20.33
C VAL A 46 2.41 6.20 20.47
N SER A 47 2.99 6.90 21.46
CA SER A 47 4.45 6.90 21.67
C SER A 47 5.05 5.51 21.91
N LYS A 48 4.25 4.54 22.40
CA LYS A 48 4.70 3.15 22.52
C LYS A 48 5.01 2.52 21.16
N TYR A 49 4.36 2.96 20.09
CA TYR A 49 4.48 2.37 18.75
C TYR A 49 5.43 3.15 17.82
N LEU A 50 5.89 4.32 18.26
CA LEU A 50 6.80 5.18 17.50
C LEU A 50 8.27 4.77 17.65
N GLU A 51 9.00 5.00 16.58
CA GLU A 51 10.45 5.12 16.54
C GLU A 51 10.86 6.58 16.30
N PRO A 52 12.11 6.98 16.64
CA PRO A 52 12.54 8.37 16.54
C PRO A 52 12.37 9.02 15.16
N SER A 53 12.52 8.26 14.08
CA SER A 53 12.35 8.74 12.71
C SER A 53 10.92 8.58 12.16
N ASP A 54 9.97 8.09 12.96
CA ASP A 54 8.58 7.95 12.50
C ASP A 54 7.89 9.32 12.41
N SER A 55 7.13 9.51 11.34
CA SER A 55 6.16 10.60 11.22
C SER A 55 4.78 10.13 11.67
N ILE A 56 4.05 11.02 12.32
CA ILE A 56 2.72 10.77 12.86
C ILE A 56 1.75 11.82 12.34
N GLU A 57 0.60 11.35 11.88
CA GLU A 57 -0.57 12.18 11.58
C GLU A 57 -1.77 11.63 12.34
N LEU A 58 -2.52 12.53 12.98
CA LEU A 58 -3.71 12.22 13.77
C LEU A 58 -4.93 12.87 13.11
N ILE A 59 -5.92 12.06 12.76
CA ILE A 59 -7.15 12.52 12.08
C ILE A 59 -8.33 12.22 12.99
N TRP A 60 -9.07 13.26 13.37
CA TRP A 60 -10.32 13.10 14.11
C TRP A 60 -11.39 12.48 13.21
N LEU A 61 -11.80 11.25 13.55
CA LEU A 61 -12.92 10.59 12.89
C LEU A 61 -14.26 11.08 13.47
N ASN A 62 -14.29 11.25 14.80
CA ASN A 62 -15.45 11.77 15.52
C ASN A 62 -14.97 12.43 16.83
N GLU A 63 -15.01 13.75 16.89
CA GLU A 63 -14.57 14.52 18.07
C GLU A 63 -15.43 14.21 19.30
N SER A 64 -16.75 14.13 19.14
CA SER A 64 -17.69 13.87 20.25
C SER A 64 -17.53 12.47 20.85
N ALA A 65 -17.22 11.47 20.02
CA ALA A 65 -16.97 10.10 20.46
C ALA A 65 -15.50 9.87 20.87
N GLY A 66 -14.63 10.86 20.70
CA GLY A 66 -13.20 10.74 21.00
C GLY A 66 -12.46 9.77 20.09
N MET A 67 -12.84 9.64 18.81
CA MET A 67 -12.26 8.64 17.91
C MET A 67 -11.24 9.27 16.95
N LEU A 68 -10.02 8.73 16.96
CA LEU A 68 -8.87 9.22 16.20
C LEU A 68 -8.29 8.13 15.32
N LEU A 69 -8.11 8.40 14.03
CA LEU A 69 -7.28 7.59 13.15
C LEU A 69 -5.83 8.03 13.25
N VAL A 70 -4.94 7.08 13.53
CA VAL A 70 -3.50 7.29 13.58
C VAL A 70 -2.88 6.79 12.29
N LYS A 71 -2.15 7.68 11.62
CA LYS A 71 -1.29 7.35 10.49
C LYS A 71 0.17 7.41 10.92
N LEU A 72 0.90 6.33 10.70
CA LEU A 72 2.34 6.27 10.91
C LEU A 72 3.01 6.20 9.55
N ASN A 73 3.94 7.11 9.28
CA ASN A 73 4.65 7.19 7.99
C ASN A 73 3.71 7.23 6.77
N GLY A 74 2.60 7.96 6.90
CA GLY A 74 1.58 8.10 5.86
C GLY A 74 0.59 6.92 5.74
N ALA A 75 0.82 5.81 6.44
CA ALA A 75 -0.05 4.64 6.39
C ALA A 75 -1.06 4.63 7.54
N GLU A 76 -2.34 4.40 7.24
CA GLU A 76 -3.40 4.23 8.24
C GLU A 76 -3.14 2.98 9.09
N THR A 77 -2.85 3.20 10.37
CA THR A 77 -2.29 2.15 11.21
C THR A 77 -3.30 1.61 12.20
N PHE A 78 -3.93 2.47 12.99
CA PHE A 78 -4.93 2.06 13.98
C PHE A 78 -5.84 3.22 14.37
N ILE A 79 -7.03 2.90 14.89
CA ILE A 79 -7.94 3.87 15.50
C ILE A 79 -7.76 3.83 17.03
N ILE A 80 -7.74 5.00 17.68
CA ILE A 80 -7.70 5.16 19.13
C ILE A 80 -8.99 5.80 19.63
N ASN A 81 -9.47 5.30 20.76
CA ASN A 81 -10.42 6.02 21.61
C ASN A 81 -9.63 6.93 22.56
N ASP A 82 -9.69 8.24 22.32
CA ASP A 82 -8.94 9.27 23.04
C ASP A 82 -9.26 9.31 24.53
N SER A 83 -10.53 9.08 24.90
CA SER A 83 -10.95 9.11 26.31
C SER A 83 -10.32 7.99 27.15
N ARG A 84 -10.02 6.85 26.51
CA ARG A 84 -9.42 5.68 27.18
C ARG A 84 -7.93 5.52 26.85
N GLY A 85 -7.45 6.17 25.80
CA GLY A 85 -6.13 5.90 25.21
C GLY A 85 -5.98 4.48 24.69
N GLU A 86 -7.08 3.81 24.32
CA GLU A 86 -7.08 2.41 23.89
C GLU A 86 -7.18 2.30 22.37
N ILE A 87 -6.43 1.35 21.79
CA ILE A 87 -6.56 1.02 20.38
C ILE A 87 -7.83 0.20 20.15
N VAL A 88 -8.65 0.64 19.22
CA VAL A 88 -9.87 -0.05 18.78
C VAL A 88 -9.49 -1.29 17.99
N THR A 89 -10.00 -2.45 18.41
CA THR A 89 -9.82 -3.72 17.72
C THR A 89 -11.11 -4.32 17.19
N ASP A 90 -12.25 -3.67 17.46
CA ASP A 90 -13.56 -4.11 17.01
C ASP A 90 -13.85 -3.60 15.58
N ALA A 91 -14.20 -4.52 14.68
CA ALA A 91 -14.47 -4.22 13.29
C ALA A 91 -15.72 -3.36 13.09
N ASN A 92 -16.78 -3.59 13.86
CA ASN A 92 -18.01 -2.83 13.76
C ASN A 92 -17.81 -1.39 14.25
N VAL A 93 -17.05 -1.20 15.33
CA VAL A 93 -16.68 0.13 15.84
C VAL A 93 -15.82 0.87 14.82
N THR A 94 -14.88 0.18 14.17
CA THR A 94 -14.02 0.74 13.12
C THR A 94 -14.86 1.20 11.92
N VAL A 95 -15.72 0.32 11.38
CA VAL A 95 -16.63 0.64 10.26
C VAL A 95 -17.53 1.81 10.62
N LYS A 96 -18.16 1.78 11.80
CA LYS A 96 -19.03 2.86 12.27
C LYS A 96 -18.30 4.19 12.36
N SER A 97 -17.09 4.21 12.93
CA SER A 97 -16.30 5.45 13.08
C SER A 97 -15.92 6.05 11.74
N LEU A 98 -15.55 5.22 10.76
CA LEU A 98 -15.26 5.65 9.39
C LEU A 98 -16.51 6.16 8.67
N ALA A 99 -17.66 5.50 8.84
CA ALA A 99 -18.93 5.92 8.26
C ALA A 99 -19.37 7.29 8.82
N ASP A 100 -19.29 7.45 10.15
CA ASP A 100 -19.60 8.71 10.82
C ASP A 100 -18.67 9.84 10.35
N TYR A 101 -17.39 9.55 10.14
CA TYR A 101 -16.44 10.49 9.56
C TYR A 101 -16.84 10.93 8.14
N ILE A 102 -17.16 9.99 7.24
CA ILE A 102 -17.64 10.31 5.89
C ILE A 102 -18.89 11.20 5.93
N ARG A 103 -19.87 10.85 6.78
CA ARG A 103 -21.11 11.63 6.90
C ARG A 103 -20.85 13.04 7.46
N SER A 104 -19.96 13.16 8.44
CA SER A 104 -19.63 14.46 9.04
C SER A 104 -18.92 15.38 8.05
N THR A 105 -17.86 14.89 7.39
CA THR A 105 -17.09 15.64 6.37
C THR A 105 -17.92 15.98 5.14
N GLY A 106 -18.82 15.09 4.74
CA GLY A 106 -19.79 15.30 3.66
C GLY A 106 -20.94 16.25 4.01
N ASN A 107 -21.01 16.77 5.25
CA ASN A 107 -22.10 17.60 5.76
C ASN A 107 -23.49 16.94 5.61
N TYR A 108 -23.57 15.63 5.86
CA TYR A 108 -24.77 14.82 5.60
C TYR A 108 -26.04 15.42 6.21
N SER A 109 -26.05 15.64 7.53
CA SER A 109 -27.22 16.15 8.25
C SER A 109 -27.65 17.54 7.78
N ARG A 110 -26.69 18.42 7.47
CA ARG A 110 -26.98 19.78 6.99
C ARG A 110 -27.58 19.77 5.59
N LYS A 111 -27.07 18.92 4.70
CA LYS A 111 -27.61 18.75 3.34
C LYS A 111 -29.01 18.11 3.37
N LEU A 112 -29.22 17.11 4.23
CA LEU A 112 -30.55 16.50 4.40
C LEU A 112 -31.58 17.52 4.91
N ALA A 113 -31.23 18.29 5.95
CA ALA A 113 -32.11 19.34 6.47
C ALA A 113 -32.39 20.44 5.43
N ALA A 114 -31.38 20.83 4.64
CA ALA A 114 -31.56 21.79 3.56
C ALA A 114 -32.48 21.27 2.45
N SER A 115 -32.35 19.99 2.07
CA SER A 115 -33.23 19.31 1.10
C SER A 115 -34.68 19.27 1.59
N ILE A 116 -34.91 18.89 2.85
CA ILE A 116 -36.26 18.90 3.45
C ILE A 116 -36.87 20.29 3.37
N ARG A 117 -36.13 21.34 3.78
CA ARG A 117 -36.61 22.73 3.72
C ARG A 117 -36.90 23.17 2.28
N GLN A 118 -36.05 22.82 1.32
CA GLN A 118 -36.27 23.13 -0.10
C GLN A 118 -37.55 22.48 -0.64
N LEU A 119 -37.84 21.24 -0.24
CA LEU A 119 -39.08 20.54 -0.62
C LEU A 119 -40.32 21.15 0.02
N GLU A 120 -40.25 21.57 1.28
CA GLU A 120 -41.35 22.28 1.95
C GLU A 120 -41.64 23.62 1.28
N GLU A 121 -40.60 24.41 0.98
CA GLU A 121 -40.76 25.67 0.26
C GLU A 121 -41.26 25.48 -1.18
N PHE A 122 -40.81 24.41 -1.86
CA PHE A 122 -41.32 24.03 -3.17
C PHE A 122 -42.82 23.68 -3.11
N ASN A 123 -43.21 22.84 -2.16
CA ASN A 123 -44.61 22.45 -1.95
C ASN A 123 -45.48 23.67 -1.58
N ALA A 124 -44.99 24.59 -0.76
CA ALA A 124 -45.70 25.82 -0.42
C ALA A 124 -45.92 26.75 -1.62
N SER A 125 -45.00 26.76 -2.60
CA SER A 125 -45.10 27.64 -3.78
C SER A 125 -46.31 27.35 -4.68
N LYS A 126 -46.94 26.17 -4.55
CA LYS A 126 -48.11 25.77 -5.36
C LYS A 126 -49.44 26.33 -4.87
N ALA A 127 -49.54 26.69 -3.58
CA ALA A 127 -50.82 26.87 -2.90
C ALA A 127 -51.69 27.97 -3.54
N SER A 128 -51.09 29.06 -4.00
CA SER A 128 -51.81 30.16 -4.64
C SER A 128 -52.35 29.81 -6.03
N GLY A 129 -51.61 29.04 -6.84
CA GLY A 129 -52.05 28.57 -8.15
C GLY A 129 -53.12 27.49 -8.06
N GLU A 130 -52.98 26.58 -7.10
CA GLU A 130 -53.89 25.44 -6.93
C GLU A 130 -55.29 25.89 -6.54
N ALA A 131 -55.39 26.80 -5.57
CA ALA A 131 -56.67 27.31 -5.08
C ALA A 131 -57.43 28.08 -6.15
N VAL A 132 -56.74 28.77 -7.06
CA VAL A 132 -57.38 29.42 -8.22
C VAL A 132 -57.90 28.37 -9.18
N CYS A 133 -57.10 27.36 -9.50
CA CYS A 133 -57.49 26.33 -10.45
C CYS A 133 -58.66 25.46 -9.94
N LYS A 134 -58.66 25.09 -8.65
CA LYS A 134 -59.77 24.38 -8.01
C LYS A 134 -61.08 25.18 -8.10
N ARG A 135 -61.05 26.47 -7.74
CA ARG A 135 -62.20 27.39 -7.86
C ARG A 135 -62.72 27.55 -9.28
N MET A 136 -61.82 27.61 -10.27
CA MET A 136 -62.24 27.78 -11.66
C MET A 136 -62.83 26.51 -12.28
N THR A 137 -62.51 25.34 -11.76
CA THR A 137 -62.99 24.03 -12.24
C THR A 137 -64.10 23.42 -11.38
N GLY A 138 -64.38 24.02 -10.21
CA GLY A 138 -65.35 23.55 -9.22
C GLY A 138 -64.85 22.41 -8.34
N LEU A 139 -63.58 22.02 -8.47
CA LEU A 139 -62.97 20.89 -7.74
C LEU A 139 -62.86 21.12 -6.22
N ASP A 140 -63.08 22.35 -5.77
CA ASP A 140 -63.23 22.73 -4.36
C ASP A 140 -64.67 22.67 -3.84
N HIS A 141 -65.67 22.53 -4.72
CA HIS A 141 -67.09 22.50 -4.35
C HIS A 141 -67.66 21.08 -4.34
N LEU A 142 -67.29 20.24 -5.33
CA LEU A 142 -67.84 18.90 -5.49
C LEU A 142 -66.77 17.88 -5.89
N PRO A 143 -66.94 16.59 -5.52
CA PRO A 143 -66.02 15.54 -5.94
C PRO A 143 -66.12 15.30 -7.45
N CYS A 144 -64.96 15.09 -8.09
CA CYS A 144 -64.83 14.71 -9.49
C CYS A 144 -64.09 13.36 -9.54
N VAL A 145 -64.84 12.28 -9.76
CA VAL A 145 -64.35 10.89 -9.72
C VAL A 145 -64.54 10.20 -11.08
N ASP A 146 -65.64 10.52 -11.75
CA ASP A 146 -66.02 10.02 -13.07
C ASP A 146 -66.49 11.18 -13.96
N ARG A 147 -66.77 10.90 -15.24
CA ARG A 147 -67.16 11.93 -16.20
C ARG A 147 -68.41 12.72 -15.76
N VAL A 148 -69.38 12.08 -15.12
CA VAL A 148 -70.66 12.71 -14.74
C VAL A 148 -70.43 13.63 -13.54
N SER A 149 -69.77 13.15 -12.49
CA SER A 149 -69.43 13.95 -11.32
C SER A 149 -68.50 15.11 -11.65
N CYS A 150 -67.55 14.93 -12.57
CA CYS A 150 -66.69 16.02 -13.05
C CYS A 150 -67.45 17.05 -13.90
N LEU A 151 -68.46 16.64 -14.67
CA LEU A 151 -69.36 17.57 -15.35
C LEU A 151 -70.18 18.39 -14.35
N VAL A 152 -70.77 17.73 -13.35
CA VAL A 152 -71.53 18.41 -12.28
C VAL A 152 -70.64 19.38 -11.50
N CYS A 153 -69.42 18.97 -11.17
CA CYS A 153 -68.38 19.80 -10.56
C CYS A 153 -68.08 21.06 -11.38
N CYS A 154 -67.86 20.90 -12.70
CA CYS A 154 -67.62 22.02 -13.60
C CYS A 154 -68.83 22.96 -13.71
N LEU A 155 -70.06 22.42 -13.77
CA LEU A 155 -71.29 23.21 -13.83
C LEU A 155 -71.58 23.98 -12.53
N ALA A 156 -70.97 23.61 -11.41
CA ALA A 156 -71.15 24.28 -10.11
C ALA A 156 -70.46 25.65 -10.04
N VAL A 157 -69.58 25.99 -10.98
CA VAL A 157 -68.86 27.27 -11.00
C VAL A 157 -69.06 28.02 -12.32
N PRO A 158 -69.35 29.34 -12.29
CA PRO A 158 -69.65 30.10 -13.51
C PRO A 158 -68.57 30.03 -14.59
N ASN A 159 -67.30 29.98 -14.19
CA ASN A 159 -66.15 29.95 -15.09
C ASN A 159 -66.06 28.67 -15.92
N CYS A 160 -66.46 27.52 -15.37
CA CYS A 160 -66.43 26.23 -16.07
C CYS A 160 -67.79 25.91 -16.71
N GLN A 161 -68.90 26.40 -16.14
CA GLN A 161 -70.25 26.20 -16.67
C GLN A 161 -70.38 26.61 -18.15
N MET A 162 -69.77 27.73 -18.55
CA MET A 162 -69.86 28.23 -19.94
C MET A 162 -69.14 27.35 -20.97
N ILE A 163 -68.26 26.46 -20.53
CA ILE A 163 -67.41 25.63 -21.40
C ILE A 163 -67.57 24.13 -21.13
N ALA A 164 -68.40 23.73 -20.17
CA ALA A 164 -68.50 22.35 -19.69
C ALA A 164 -68.82 21.32 -20.81
N TYR A 165 -69.57 21.74 -21.82
CA TYR A 165 -69.91 20.93 -23.00
C TYR A 165 -68.93 21.05 -24.16
N GLY A 166 -67.89 21.87 -24.02
CA GLY A 166 -66.79 21.96 -24.98
C GLY A 166 -66.03 20.65 -25.07
N GLU A 167 -65.60 20.30 -26.28
CA GLU A 167 -64.88 19.05 -26.53
C GLU A 167 -63.62 18.96 -25.67
N GLY A 168 -63.48 17.85 -24.93
CA GLY A 168 -62.31 17.57 -24.10
C GLY A 168 -62.19 18.35 -22.78
N VAL A 169 -63.12 19.27 -22.45
CA VAL A 169 -63.05 20.10 -21.22
C VAL A 169 -63.17 19.23 -19.97
N VAL A 170 -64.23 18.43 -19.84
CA VAL A 170 -64.44 17.53 -18.69
C VAL A 170 -63.32 16.50 -18.58
N GLN A 171 -62.80 16.03 -19.72
CA GLN A 171 -61.67 15.11 -19.76
C GLN A 171 -60.38 15.75 -19.19
N ALA A 172 -60.11 17.02 -19.53
CA ALA A 172 -58.98 17.76 -18.97
C ALA A 172 -59.12 18.01 -17.46
N VAL A 173 -60.35 18.26 -16.98
CA VAL A 173 -60.65 18.37 -15.53
C VAL A 173 -60.39 17.04 -14.81
N MET A 174 -60.81 15.92 -15.40
CA MET A 174 -60.52 14.58 -14.89
C MET A 174 -59.01 14.30 -14.84
N GLU A 175 -58.28 14.56 -15.93
CA GLU A 175 -56.83 14.36 -16.02
C GLU A 175 -56.08 15.20 -14.98
N TYR A 176 -56.46 16.47 -14.83
CA TYR A 176 -55.91 17.34 -13.79
C TYR A 176 -56.20 16.83 -12.38
N ARG A 177 -57.44 16.39 -12.09
CA ARG A 177 -57.80 15.83 -10.77
C ARG A 177 -57.00 14.56 -10.47
N GLN A 178 -56.80 13.69 -11.45
CA GLN A 178 -55.98 12.48 -11.29
C GLN A 178 -54.51 12.84 -11.03
N ALA A 179 -53.94 13.80 -11.76
CA ALA A 179 -52.58 14.28 -11.54
C ALA A 179 -52.42 14.90 -10.14
N LEU A 180 -53.41 15.70 -9.71
CA LEU A 180 -53.47 16.28 -8.37
C LEU A 180 -53.52 15.22 -7.28
N ASN A 181 -54.33 14.17 -7.44
CA ASN A 181 -54.38 13.05 -6.50
C ASN A 181 -53.02 12.35 -6.35
N ARG A 182 -52.34 12.06 -7.46
CA ARG A 182 -51.00 11.42 -7.44
C ARG A 182 -49.98 12.29 -6.70
N TYR A 183 -50.07 13.60 -6.87
CA TYR A 183 -49.25 14.54 -6.13
C TYR A 183 -49.59 14.57 -4.63
N GLU A 184 -50.87 14.67 -4.29
CA GLU A 184 -51.37 14.70 -2.90
C GLU A 184 -50.99 13.43 -2.14
N GLN A 185 -50.79 12.31 -2.85
CA GLN A 185 -50.31 11.04 -2.29
C GLN A 185 -48.77 10.93 -2.20
N SER A 186 -48.03 11.41 -3.22
CA SER A 186 -46.57 11.26 -3.28
C SER A 186 -45.80 12.17 -2.32
N TYR A 187 -46.30 13.38 -2.04
CA TYR A 187 -45.60 14.29 -1.13
C TYR A 187 -45.54 13.79 0.33
N PRO A 188 -46.65 13.32 0.95
CA PRO A 188 -46.60 12.72 2.28
C PRO A 188 -45.71 11.46 2.35
N ALA A 189 -45.70 10.65 1.28
CA ALA A 189 -44.83 9.46 1.20
C ALA A 189 -43.34 9.84 1.21
N LEU A 190 -42.95 10.81 0.37
CA LEU A 190 -41.60 11.38 0.38
C LEU A 190 -41.23 11.98 1.74
N ARG A 191 -42.11 12.79 2.33
CA ARG A 191 -41.87 13.42 3.63
C ARG A 191 -41.62 12.35 4.71
N ARG A 192 -42.44 11.32 4.77
CA ARG A 192 -42.27 10.21 5.72
C ARG A 192 -40.94 9.48 5.49
N SER A 193 -40.56 9.27 4.24
CA SER A 193 -39.29 8.63 3.89
C SER A 193 -38.08 9.47 4.33
N LEU A 194 -38.16 10.80 4.19
CA LEU A 194 -37.15 11.73 4.69
C LEU A 194 -37.09 11.75 6.23
N GLU A 195 -38.23 11.76 6.92
CA GLU A 195 -38.29 11.68 8.39
C GLU A 195 -37.64 10.40 8.92
N ILE A 196 -37.88 9.26 8.27
CA ILE A 196 -37.20 8.00 8.59
C ILE A 196 -35.69 8.12 8.30
N THR A 197 -35.30 8.76 7.21
CA THR A 197 -33.88 8.96 6.83
C THR A 197 -33.13 9.83 7.82
N VAL A 198 -33.80 10.82 8.43
CA VAL A 198 -33.21 11.64 9.52
C VAL A 198 -32.84 10.76 10.72
N ALA A 199 -33.66 9.76 11.05
CA ALA A 199 -33.39 8.83 12.14
C ALA A 199 -32.40 7.72 11.75
N ASN A 200 -32.42 7.29 10.48
CA ASN A 200 -31.57 6.21 9.98
C ASN A 200 -31.18 6.45 8.52
N SER A 201 -29.90 6.77 8.29
CA SER A 201 -29.34 7.13 6.99
C SER A 201 -29.45 6.04 5.93
N SER A 202 -29.58 4.76 6.33
CA SER A 202 -29.71 3.65 5.38
C SER A 202 -30.99 3.73 4.53
N HIS A 203 -31.97 4.55 4.92
CA HIS A 203 -33.20 4.77 4.16
C HIS A 203 -33.09 5.84 3.07
N ILE A 204 -31.91 6.45 2.88
CA ILE A 204 -31.71 7.50 1.86
C ILE A 204 -32.07 7.01 0.45
N VAL A 205 -31.82 5.73 0.12
CA VAL A 205 -32.20 5.12 -1.16
C VAL A 205 -33.72 5.15 -1.37
N ASN A 206 -34.48 4.86 -0.31
CA ASN A 206 -35.94 4.94 -0.36
C ASN A 206 -36.40 6.39 -0.49
N ALA A 207 -35.78 7.33 0.22
CA ALA A 207 -36.12 8.75 0.09
C ALA A 207 -35.85 9.28 -1.33
N THR A 208 -34.74 8.89 -1.96
CA THR A 208 -34.45 9.23 -3.36
C THR A 208 -35.47 8.59 -4.32
N LYS A 209 -35.89 7.35 -4.07
CA LYS A 209 -36.95 6.70 -4.87
C LYS A 209 -38.27 7.47 -4.78
N GLU A 210 -38.72 7.79 -3.58
CA GLU A 210 -39.94 8.57 -3.34
C GLU A 210 -39.84 9.97 -3.94
N LEU A 211 -38.63 10.56 -4.01
CA LEU A 211 -38.42 11.84 -4.69
C LEU A 211 -38.69 11.72 -6.20
N TYR A 212 -38.29 10.63 -6.84
CA TYR A 212 -38.58 10.41 -8.27
C TYR A 212 -40.08 10.20 -8.52
N GLU A 213 -40.78 9.49 -7.63
CA GLU A 213 -42.25 9.35 -7.70
C GLU A 213 -42.94 10.71 -7.53
N TYR A 214 -42.49 11.52 -6.56
CA TYR A 214 -42.95 12.89 -6.37
C TYR A 214 -42.68 13.79 -7.58
N LYS A 215 -41.46 13.74 -8.15
CA LYS A 215 -41.09 14.51 -9.34
C LYS A 215 -41.92 14.12 -10.56
N SER A 216 -42.20 12.84 -10.74
CA SER A 216 -43.11 12.35 -11.78
C SER A 216 -44.53 12.90 -11.59
N ALA A 217 -45.04 12.93 -10.34
CA ALA A 217 -46.34 13.52 -10.04
C ALA A 217 -46.38 15.05 -10.29
N VAL A 218 -45.32 15.78 -9.93
CA VAL A 218 -45.14 17.21 -10.25
C VAL A 218 -45.21 17.45 -11.77
N MET A 219 -44.46 16.67 -12.55
CA MET A 219 -44.48 16.76 -14.01
C MET A 219 -45.86 16.41 -14.58
N GLY A 220 -46.55 15.42 -14.01
CA GLY A 220 -47.91 15.06 -14.37
C GLY A 220 -48.88 16.24 -14.21
N ILE A 221 -48.82 16.97 -13.10
CA ILE A 221 -49.63 18.18 -12.90
C ILE A 221 -49.26 19.27 -13.90
N ASN A 222 -47.97 19.49 -14.15
CA ASN A 222 -47.52 20.53 -15.08
C ASN A 222 -47.91 20.23 -16.54
N ASN A 223 -48.00 18.95 -16.90
CA ASN A 223 -48.41 18.47 -18.22
C ASN A 223 -49.93 18.36 -18.38
N ALA A 224 -50.67 18.16 -17.28
CA ALA A 224 -52.14 18.21 -17.24
C ALA A 224 -52.62 19.65 -17.40
N LYS A 225 -52.39 20.22 -18.59
CA LYS A 225 -52.88 21.53 -18.97
C LYS A 225 -54.40 21.47 -19.08
N LEU A 226 -55.08 22.18 -18.19
CA LEU A 226 -56.48 22.54 -18.39
C LEU A 226 -56.56 23.46 -19.61
N LEU A 227 -56.79 22.84 -20.77
CA LEU A 227 -57.00 23.42 -22.09
C LEU A 227 -55.79 24.13 -22.70
N GLY A 228 -55.00 23.37 -23.47
CA GLY A 228 -53.99 23.90 -24.39
C GLY A 228 -54.13 23.42 -25.85
N LYS A 229 -55.26 22.77 -26.20
CA LYS A 229 -55.43 22.12 -27.52
C LYS A 229 -56.10 22.97 -28.59
N CYS A 230 -56.66 24.13 -28.27
CA CYS A 230 -56.95 25.15 -29.27
C CYS A 230 -56.02 26.34 -29.04
N GLY A 231 -55.30 26.75 -30.09
CA GLY A 231 -54.15 27.68 -30.03
C GLY A 231 -54.42 29.08 -29.48
N SER A 232 -55.61 29.36 -28.96
CA SER A 232 -56.04 30.65 -28.43
C SER A 232 -57.15 30.58 -27.36
N CYS A 233 -57.65 29.40 -26.97
CA CYS A 233 -58.73 29.34 -25.97
C CYS A 233 -58.18 29.29 -24.55
N PHE A 234 -58.31 30.41 -23.85
CA PHE A 234 -58.44 30.56 -22.40
C PHE A 234 -57.53 29.68 -21.52
N ASN A 235 -56.43 30.27 -21.01
CA ASN A 235 -55.65 29.75 -19.89
C ASN A 235 -56.47 29.84 -18.58
N TYR A 236 -57.43 28.94 -18.36
CA TYR A 236 -58.23 28.91 -17.14
C TYR A 236 -57.37 28.57 -15.91
N CYS A 237 -56.44 27.62 -16.03
CA CYS A 237 -55.44 27.40 -14.99
C CYS A 237 -54.07 27.80 -15.48
N LYS A 238 -53.57 28.94 -15.00
CA LYS A 238 -52.17 29.32 -15.24
C LYS A 238 -51.26 28.20 -14.71
N PRO A 239 -50.15 27.91 -15.41
CA PRO A 239 -49.12 27.04 -14.87
C PRO A 239 -48.73 27.54 -13.49
N TYR A 240 -48.62 26.60 -12.55
CA TYR A 240 -48.05 26.87 -11.24
C TYR A 240 -46.67 27.52 -11.40
N ASN A 241 -46.42 28.56 -10.62
CA ASN A 241 -45.07 29.11 -10.49
C ASN A 241 -44.24 28.23 -9.55
N TRP A 242 -44.01 26.99 -9.98
CA TRP A 242 -43.19 26.03 -9.27
C TRP A 242 -41.78 26.57 -9.16
N SER A 243 -41.22 26.55 -7.96
CA SER A 243 -39.79 26.80 -7.77
C SER A 243 -38.97 25.56 -8.19
N LEU A 244 -38.97 25.19 -9.47
CA LEU A 244 -38.31 23.97 -9.98
C LEU A 244 -36.83 23.89 -9.60
N ALA A 245 -36.17 25.05 -9.44
CA ALA A 245 -34.81 25.13 -8.92
C ALA A 245 -34.66 24.52 -7.51
N LYS A 246 -35.66 24.66 -6.63
CA LYS A 246 -35.64 24.06 -5.29
C LYS A 246 -35.83 22.54 -5.34
N LEU A 247 -36.69 22.05 -6.24
CA LEU A 247 -36.87 20.62 -6.46
C LEU A 247 -35.57 19.99 -7.00
N ALA A 248 -34.93 20.62 -7.97
CA ALA A 248 -33.65 20.19 -8.51
C ALA A 248 -32.53 20.23 -7.45
N ALA A 249 -32.44 21.30 -6.65
CA ALA A 249 -31.45 21.39 -5.58
C ALA A 249 -31.63 20.30 -4.50
N SER A 250 -32.88 19.92 -4.22
CA SER A 250 -33.18 18.80 -3.33
C SER A 250 -32.76 17.46 -3.95
N GLU A 251 -33.01 17.27 -5.24
CA GLU A 251 -32.58 16.08 -5.99
C GLU A 251 -31.06 15.91 -5.95
N ASP A 252 -30.31 16.95 -6.29
CA ASP A 252 -28.85 16.94 -6.24
C ASP A 252 -28.33 16.60 -4.84
N SER A 253 -29.00 17.13 -3.80
CA SER A 253 -28.66 16.85 -2.42
C SER A 253 -28.90 15.38 -2.06
N LEU A 254 -30.07 14.81 -2.36
CA LEU A 254 -30.37 13.41 -2.03
C LEU A 254 -29.50 12.42 -2.81
N ILE A 255 -29.21 12.69 -4.08
CA ILE A 255 -28.28 11.86 -4.88
C ILE A 255 -26.89 11.85 -4.25
N TYR A 256 -26.39 13.02 -3.85
CA TYR A 256 -25.09 13.11 -3.17
C TYR A 256 -25.09 12.37 -1.83
N LEU A 257 -26.16 12.49 -1.03
CA LEU A 257 -26.28 11.76 0.24
C LEU A 257 -26.35 10.24 0.03
N GLN A 258 -27.01 9.77 -1.02
CA GLN A 258 -27.03 8.37 -1.41
C GLN A 258 -25.64 7.86 -1.79
N TYR A 259 -24.85 8.69 -2.48
CA TYR A 259 -23.45 8.38 -2.77
C TYR A 259 -22.60 8.25 -1.48
N LEU A 260 -22.77 9.15 -0.50
CA LEU A 260 -22.06 9.04 0.78
C LEU A 260 -22.44 7.76 1.55
N GLU A 261 -23.71 7.35 1.49
CA GLU A 261 -24.15 6.12 2.16
C GLU A 261 -23.59 4.88 1.46
N SER A 262 -23.53 4.85 0.12
CA SER A 262 -22.93 3.71 -0.60
C SER A 262 -21.42 3.58 -0.37
N LEU A 263 -20.71 4.71 -0.18
CA LEU A 263 -19.32 4.68 0.29
C LEU A 263 -19.23 4.04 1.68
N SER A 264 -20.16 4.39 2.58
CA SER A 264 -20.19 3.90 3.97
C SER A 264 -20.48 2.40 4.06
N GLU A 265 -21.34 1.86 3.19
CA GLU A 265 -21.64 0.42 3.09
C GLU A 265 -20.42 -0.42 2.68
N ASN A 266 -19.49 0.17 1.92
CA ASN A 266 -18.29 -0.51 1.40
C ASN A 266 -17.05 -0.36 2.30
N LEU A 267 -17.21 0.10 3.54
CA LEU A 267 -16.10 0.30 4.47
C LEU A 267 -15.55 -0.98 5.11
N GLY A 268 -16.26 -2.12 4.99
CA GLY A 268 -15.83 -3.39 5.58
C GLY A 268 -14.40 -3.82 5.20
N PRO A 269 -14.05 -3.87 3.90
CA PRO A 269 -12.68 -4.15 3.45
C PRO A 269 -11.65 -3.13 3.96
N HIS A 270 -11.97 -1.83 3.95
CA HIS A 270 -11.07 -0.77 4.43
C HIS A 270 -10.81 -0.90 5.94
N ALA A 271 -11.85 -1.13 6.74
CA ALA A 271 -11.73 -1.41 8.16
C ALA A 271 -10.84 -2.64 8.44
N LYS A 272 -10.97 -3.71 7.64
CA LYS A 272 -10.09 -4.88 7.75
C LYS A 272 -8.62 -4.54 7.48
N LEU A 273 -8.32 -3.66 6.52
CA LEU A 273 -6.95 -3.22 6.26
C LEU A 273 -6.36 -2.50 7.48
N ILE A 274 -7.10 -1.58 8.08
CA ILE A 274 -6.67 -0.86 9.29
C ILE A 274 -6.46 -1.84 10.46
N LEU A 275 -7.35 -2.81 10.65
CA LEU A 275 -7.22 -3.81 11.72
C LEU A 275 -6.02 -4.76 11.49
N ASN A 276 -5.76 -5.16 10.25
CA ASN A 276 -4.58 -5.95 9.91
C ASN A 276 -3.30 -5.16 10.17
N GLU A 277 -3.27 -3.88 9.81
CA GLU A 277 -2.15 -3.00 10.09
C GLU A 277 -1.96 -2.77 11.60
N THR A 278 -3.06 -2.66 12.34
CA THR A 278 -3.07 -2.59 13.80
C THR A 278 -2.40 -3.84 14.38
N ALA A 279 -2.80 -5.03 13.93
CA ALA A 279 -2.23 -6.29 14.39
C ALA A 279 -0.73 -6.40 14.04
N ARG A 280 -0.35 -6.02 12.81
CA ARG A 280 1.05 -5.98 12.35
C ARG A 280 1.89 -5.05 13.22
N THR A 281 1.40 -3.86 13.51
CA THR A 281 2.10 -2.85 14.33
C THR A 281 2.22 -3.30 15.79
N LYS A 282 1.18 -3.94 16.35
CA LYS A 282 1.24 -4.55 17.68
C LYS A 282 2.27 -5.68 17.76
N ALA A 283 2.27 -6.59 16.79
CA ALA A 283 3.24 -7.68 16.70
C ALA A 283 4.67 -7.15 16.56
N TYR A 284 4.88 -6.18 15.68
CA TYR A 284 6.17 -5.50 15.53
C TYR A 284 6.63 -4.89 16.86
N ARG A 285 5.76 -4.18 17.57
CA ARG A 285 6.10 -3.55 18.85
C ARG A 285 6.55 -4.58 19.90
N TYR A 286 5.87 -5.71 19.96
CA TYR A 286 6.22 -6.82 20.86
C TYR A 286 7.59 -7.40 20.51
N ASN A 287 7.84 -7.67 19.22
CA ASN A 287 9.08 -8.27 18.73
C ASN A 287 10.24 -7.28 18.51
N ARG A 288 10.05 -5.98 18.76
CA ARG A 288 11.04 -4.93 18.42
C ARG A 288 12.42 -5.18 19.05
N ALA A 289 12.45 -5.59 20.32
CA ALA A 289 13.71 -5.86 21.03
C ALA A 289 14.44 -7.08 20.46
N GLU A 290 13.70 -8.15 20.16
CA GLU A 290 14.23 -9.35 19.52
C GLU A 290 14.75 -9.05 18.11
N ASN A 291 13.97 -8.33 17.30
CA ASN A 291 14.40 -7.88 15.97
C ASN A 291 15.69 -7.06 16.02
N LYS A 292 15.81 -6.16 17.00
CA LYS A 292 17.03 -5.39 17.25
C LYS A 292 18.21 -6.32 17.55
N SER A 293 18.05 -7.24 18.49
CA SER A 293 19.11 -8.19 18.87
C SER A 293 19.53 -9.07 17.69
N ARG A 294 18.56 -9.59 16.93
CA ARG A 294 18.79 -10.42 15.74
C ARG A 294 19.61 -9.68 14.69
N LEU A 295 19.27 -8.43 14.40
CA LEU A 295 19.99 -7.60 13.44
C LEU A 295 21.43 -7.33 13.89
N ILE A 296 21.66 -7.01 15.17
CA ILE A 296 23.00 -6.79 15.72
C ILE A 296 23.85 -8.05 15.56
N SER A 297 23.36 -9.20 16.06
CA SER A 297 24.08 -10.46 15.96
C SER A 297 24.36 -10.87 14.51
N ARG A 298 23.47 -10.54 13.58
CA ARG A 298 23.67 -10.77 12.14
C ARG A 298 24.81 -9.91 11.59
N LEU A 299 24.76 -8.60 11.85
CA LEU A 299 25.81 -7.66 11.44
C LEU A 299 27.18 -8.09 11.97
N ASP A 300 27.26 -8.49 13.23
CA ASP A 300 28.53 -8.91 13.85
C ASP A 300 29.10 -10.18 13.19
N ARG A 301 28.25 -11.15 12.83
CA ARG A 301 28.69 -12.35 12.08
C ARG A 301 29.18 -11.99 10.68
N MET A 302 28.46 -11.13 9.98
CA MET A 302 28.86 -10.69 8.63
C MET A 302 30.18 -9.92 8.70
N ASP A 303 30.32 -9.01 9.66
CA ASP A 303 31.53 -8.23 9.87
C ASP A 303 32.73 -9.13 10.16
N ALA A 304 32.58 -10.11 11.05
CA ALA A 304 33.67 -11.05 11.35
C ALA A 304 34.15 -11.79 10.10
N ALA A 305 33.23 -12.25 9.25
CA ALA A 305 33.57 -12.93 8.00
C ALA A 305 34.26 -11.99 7.00
N VAL A 306 33.69 -10.80 6.78
CA VAL A 306 34.21 -9.84 5.78
C VAL A 306 35.54 -9.23 6.22
N VAL A 307 35.66 -8.80 7.48
CA VAL A 307 36.89 -8.18 8.01
C VAL A 307 38.04 -9.19 8.02
N SER A 308 37.79 -10.41 8.49
CA SER A 308 38.82 -11.48 8.49
C SER A 308 39.32 -11.77 7.07
N GLY A 309 38.40 -11.93 6.11
CA GLY A 309 38.77 -12.18 4.72
C GLY A 309 39.52 -11.01 4.08
N MET A 310 39.12 -9.76 4.36
CA MET A 310 39.81 -8.58 3.86
C MET A 310 41.23 -8.45 4.43
N LEU A 311 41.43 -8.70 5.73
CA LEU A 311 42.75 -8.66 6.35
C LEU A 311 43.70 -9.71 5.75
N ALA A 312 43.21 -10.92 5.50
CA ALA A 312 43.97 -11.99 4.85
C ALA A 312 44.42 -11.59 3.43
N LEU A 313 43.56 -10.92 2.65
CA LEU A 313 43.93 -10.43 1.32
C LEU A 313 44.88 -9.22 1.37
N GLN A 314 44.70 -8.32 2.33
CA GLN A 314 45.56 -7.15 2.51
C GLN A 314 46.99 -7.53 2.87
N ALA A 315 47.18 -8.53 3.75
CA ALA A 315 48.50 -9.04 4.10
C ALA A 315 49.30 -9.52 2.88
N GLY A 316 48.62 -9.96 1.82
CA GLY A 316 49.25 -10.38 0.56
C GLY A 316 49.19 -9.36 -0.59
N GLY A 317 48.56 -8.19 -0.40
CA GLY A 317 48.39 -7.19 -1.46
C GLY A 317 47.30 -7.53 -2.51
N TYR A 318 46.43 -8.50 -2.23
CA TYR A 318 45.50 -9.11 -3.20
C TYR A 318 44.07 -8.54 -3.17
N GLY A 319 43.85 -7.41 -2.51
CA GLY A 319 42.50 -6.87 -2.21
C GLY A 319 42.08 -5.60 -2.96
N ALA A 320 42.84 -5.16 -3.97
CA ALA A 320 42.60 -3.86 -4.61
C ALA A 320 41.29 -3.83 -5.42
N ASP A 321 40.95 -4.93 -6.08
CA ASP A 321 39.82 -5.04 -7.00
C ASP A 321 38.46 -5.23 -6.33
N ILE A 322 38.43 -5.60 -5.04
CA ILE A 322 37.21 -5.75 -4.22
C ILE A 322 37.00 -4.58 -3.25
N ARG A 323 37.84 -3.56 -3.32
CA ARG A 323 37.80 -2.43 -2.38
C ARG A 323 36.47 -1.67 -2.44
N GLU A 324 35.87 -1.56 -3.62
CA GLU A 324 34.59 -0.88 -3.78
C GLU A 324 33.42 -1.68 -3.21
N ASP A 325 33.41 -3.00 -3.40
CA ASP A 325 32.42 -3.89 -2.79
C ASP A 325 32.53 -3.86 -1.25
N TYR A 326 33.77 -3.85 -0.73
CA TYR A 326 34.02 -3.72 0.70
C TYR A 326 33.55 -2.36 1.25
N ARG A 327 33.81 -1.26 0.53
CA ARG A 327 33.32 0.08 0.90
C ARG A 327 31.79 0.13 0.90
N SER A 328 31.16 -0.46 -0.12
CA SER A 328 29.70 -0.55 -0.22
C SER A 328 29.12 -1.29 0.98
N TYR A 329 29.69 -2.44 1.33
CA TYR A 329 29.32 -3.19 2.53
C TYR A 329 29.48 -2.37 3.81
N LEU A 330 30.63 -1.70 4.00
CA LEU A 330 30.86 -0.86 5.18
C LEU A 330 29.85 0.27 5.29
N ASN A 331 29.51 0.93 4.18
CA ASN A 331 28.51 2.00 4.17
C ASN A 331 27.14 1.49 4.65
N TYR A 332 26.67 0.35 4.13
CA TYR A 332 25.39 -0.24 4.55
C TYR A 332 25.41 -0.81 5.96
N SER A 333 26.51 -1.45 6.38
CA SER A 333 26.69 -1.94 7.75
C SER A 333 26.65 -0.78 8.76
N ASN A 334 27.40 0.30 8.49
CA ASN A 334 27.43 1.49 9.33
C ASN A 334 26.09 2.23 9.35
N LEU A 335 25.41 2.36 8.20
CA LEU A 335 24.06 2.92 8.13
C LEU A 335 23.08 2.13 9.00
N THR A 336 23.08 0.80 8.86
CA THR A 336 22.17 -0.08 9.60
C THR A 336 22.46 -0.02 11.10
N ARG A 337 23.73 -0.02 11.51
CA ARG A 337 24.13 0.20 12.91
C ARG A 337 23.72 1.57 13.44
N GLY A 338 23.87 2.62 12.63
CA GLY A 338 23.44 3.97 12.97
C GLY A 338 21.94 4.05 13.22
N LEU A 339 21.13 3.38 12.39
CA LEU A 339 19.68 3.26 12.58
C LEU A 339 19.35 2.51 13.89
N ILE A 340 19.98 1.36 14.13
CA ILE A 340 19.83 0.57 15.37
C ILE A 340 20.21 1.38 16.61
N GLY A 341 21.31 2.14 16.54
CA GLY A 341 21.83 2.97 17.63
C GLY A 341 20.91 4.12 17.98
N ARG A 342 20.27 4.74 16.97
CA ARG A 342 19.22 5.74 17.19
C ARG A 342 17.91 5.13 17.69
N GLY A 343 17.70 3.83 17.47
CA GLY A 343 16.46 3.13 17.84
C GLY A 343 15.47 2.99 16.69
N ASP A 344 15.85 3.31 15.45
CA ASP A 344 15.03 3.15 14.25
C ASP A 344 15.14 1.71 13.70
N VAL A 345 14.63 0.76 14.47
CA VAL A 345 14.74 -0.68 14.16
C VAL A 345 13.95 -1.04 12.90
N ARG A 346 12.82 -0.37 12.63
CA ARG A 346 12.01 -0.60 11.43
C ARG A 346 12.76 -0.19 10.17
N LEU A 347 13.43 0.97 10.19
CA LEU A 347 14.28 1.41 9.08
C LEU A 347 15.50 0.50 8.93
N ALA A 348 16.10 0.03 10.04
CA ALA A 348 17.19 -0.93 10.00
C ALA A 348 16.77 -2.31 9.42
N LEU A 349 15.54 -2.77 9.70
CA LEU A 349 14.99 -3.97 9.06
C LEU A 349 14.75 -3.74 7.56
N ALA A 350 14.32 -2.54 7.16
CA ALA A 350 14.11 -2.20 5.76
C ALA A 350 15.42 -2.17 4.95
N SER A 351 16.57 -1.92 5.59
CA SER A 351 17.89 -1.99 4.92
C SER A 351 18.46 -3.42 4.84
N GLU A 352 17.84 -4.40 5.50
CA GLU A 352 18.35 -5.78 5.58
C GLU A 352 18.53 -6.46 4.20
N PRO A 353 17.59 -6.37 3.23
CA PRO A 353 17.76 -7.01 1.91
C PRO A 353 18.98 -6.48 1.14
N GLU A 354 19.25 -5.18 1.26
CA GLU A 354 20.37 -4.55 0.57
C GLU A 354 21.69 -4.87 1.28
N LEU A 355 21.70 -4.90 2.61
CA LEU A 355 22.82 -5.39 3.41
C LEU A 355 23.18 -6.84 3.03
N ASP A 356 22.18 -7.69 2.83
CA ASP A 356 22.36 -9.09 2.41
C ASP A 356 22.95 -9.18 1.01
N ARG A 357 22.47 -8.35 0.09
CA ARG A 357 22.99 -8.28 -1.28
C ARG A 357 24.46 -7.90 -1.28
N VAL A 358 24.83 -6.79 -0.65
CA VAL A 358 26.22 -6.32 -0.64
C VAL A 358 27.12 -7.25 0.16
N GLY A 359 26.62 -7.79 1.28
CA GLY A 359 27.32 -8.78 2.10
C GLY A 359 27.60 -10.09 1.36
N GLY A 360 26.63 -10.57 0.58
CA GLY A 360 26.80 -11.74 -0.27
C GLY A 360 27.84 -11.54 -1.37
N ILE A 361 27.81 -10.39 -2.05
CA ILE A 361 28.79 -10.04 -3.09
C ILE A 361 30.21 -10.05 -2.52
N ILE A 362 30.45 -9.32 -1.42
CA ILE A 362 31.80 -9.23 -0.84
C ILE A 362 32.26 -10.58 -0.29
N THR A 363 31.40 -11.33 0.40
CA THR A 363 31.76 -12.64 0.96
C THR A 363 32.12 -13.63 -0.14
N PHE A 364 31.37 -13.66 -1.24
CA PHE A 364 31.67 -14.50 -2.39
C PHE A 364 32.98 -14.09 -3.08
N GLY A 365 33.20 -12.78 -3.26
CA GLY A 365 34.43 -12.23 -3.81
C GLY A 365 35.65 -12.58 -2.96
N LEU A 366 35.51 -12.53 -1.63
CA LEU A 366 36.53 -12.93 -0.67
C LEU A 366 36.84 -14.43 -0.77
N SER A 367 35.81 -15.29 -0.70
CA SER A 367 35.99 -16.75 -0.77
C SER A 367 36.79 -17.17 -1.99
N LYS A 368 36.40 -16.70 -3.19
CA LYS A 368 37.10 -17.02 -4.44
C LYS A 368 38.59 -16.70 -4.40
N ARG A 369 38.96 -15.55 -3.82
CA ARG A 369 40.35 -15.11 -3.74
C ARG A 369 41.13 -15.92 -2.70
N LEU A 370 40.53 -16.17 -1.53
CA LEU A 370 41.14 -16.97 -0.48
C LEU A 370 41.36 -18.43 -0.92
N ASP A 371 40.39 -19.03 -1.61
CA ASP A 371 40.50 -20.37 -2.17
C ASP A 371 41.61 -20.45 -3.22
N CYS A 372 41.71 -19.44 -4.10
CA CYS A 372 42.78 -19.34 -5.09
C CYS A 372 44.16 -19.20 -4.43
N LEU A 373 44.27 -18.38 -3.38
CA LEU A 373 45.52 -18.22 -2.62
C LEU A 373 45.94 -19.50 -1.90
N ALA A 374 44.98 -20.24 -1.33
CA ALA A 374 45.26 -21.53 -0.71
C ALA A 374 45.82 -22.53 -1.74
N ASN A 375 45.23 -22.59 -2.94
CA ASN A 375 45.73 -23.43 -4.03
C ASN A 375 47.13 -23.02 -4.51
N ILE A 376 47.39 -21.71 -4.64
CA ILE A 376 48.72 -21.19 -4.99
C ILE A 376 49.75 -21.58 -3.92
N ALA A 377 49.40 -21.52 -2.63
CA ALA A 377 50.29 -21.90 -1.55
C ALA A 377 50.65 -23.39 -1.60
N LEU A 378 49.67 -24.27 -1.87
CA LEU A 378 49.90 -25.71 -2.06
C LEU A 378 50.81 -25.98 -3.26
N LEU A 379 50.51 -25.39 -4.42
CA LEU A 379 51.32 -25.56 -5.63
C LEU A 379 52.78 -25.12 -5.41
N LYS A 380 53.00 -24.00 -4.72
CA LYS A 380 54.34 -23.52 -4.37
C LYS A 380 55.10 -24.54 -3.52
N ALA A 381 54.46 -25.08 -2.48
CA ALA A 381 55.08 -26.08 -1.60
C ALA A 381 55.45 -27.35 -2.38
N ASP A 382 54.56 -27.84 -3.24
CA ASP A 382 54.81 -29.04 -4.03
C ASP A 382 55.90 -28.84 -5.09
N ILE A 383 55.93 -27.70 -5.77
CA ILE A 383 57.00 -27.34 -6.71
C ILE A 383 58.35 -27.27 -5.99
N GLU A 384 58.39 -26.63 -4.82
CA GLU A 384 59.62 -26.53 -3.99
C GLU A 384 60.12 -27.91 -3.58
N TYR A 385 59.22 -28.81 -3.17
CA TYR A 385 59.55 -30.20 -2.87
C TYR A 385 60.12 -30.94 -4.08
N LYS A 386 59.47 -30.87 -5.25
CA LYS A 386 59.93 -31.54 -6.48
C LYS A 386 61.29 -31.02 -6.94
N LEU A 387 61.49 -29.70 -6.92
CA LEU A 387 62.78 -29.08 -7.26
C LEU A 387 63.88 -29.54 -6.28
N ALA A 388 63.60 -29.60 -4.98
CA ALA A 388 64.55 -30.11 -3.99
C ALA A 388 64.92 -31.58 -4.25
N PHE A 389 63.94 -32.41 -4.61
CA PHE A 389 64.13 -33.83 -4.92
C PHE A 389 64.95 -34.05 -6.21
N ILE A 390 64.74 -33.22 -7.23
CA ILE A 390 65.58 -33.22 -8.45
C ILE A 390 67.02 -32.81 -8.09
N ASN A 391 67.18 -31.73 -7.32
CA ASN A 391 68.48 -31.17 -6.94
C ASN A 391 69.28 -32.09 -6.02
N SER A 392 68.64 -33.00 -5.28
CA SER A 392 69.33 -34.00 -4.46
C SER A 392 69.93 -35.14 -5.29
N GLY A 393 69.69 -35.19 -6.60
CA GLY A 393 70.14 -36.27 -7.48
C GLY A 393 69.39 -37.60 -7.30
N ALA A 394 68.24 -37.57 -6.62
CA ALA A 394 67.40 -38.76 -6.40
C ALA A 394 66.84 -39.32 -7.72
N VAL A 395 66.62 -38.46 -8.72
CA VAL A 395 66.21 -38.82 -10.08
C VAL A 395 67.14 -38.18 -11.10
N ARG A 396 67.57 -38.92 -12.12
CA ARG A 396 68.39 -38.38 -13.22
C ARG A 396 67.46 -37.79 -14.28
N VAL A 397 67.42 -36.47 -14.36
CA VAL A 397 66.61 -35.70 -15.32
C VAL A 397 67.49 -34.83 -16.23
N ASP A 398 66.91 -34.27 -17.30
CA ASP A 398 67.56 -33.24 -18.12
C ASP A 398 67.78 -31.97 -17.29
N GLN A 399 69.04 -31.73 -16.93
CA GLN A 399 69.44 -30.60 -16.09
C GLN A 399 69.17 -29.25 -16.75
N SER A 400 69.21 -29.16 -18.07
CA SER A 400 68.92 -27.90 -18.78
C SER A 400 67.45 -27.51 -18.62
N GLN A 401 66.54 -28.49 -18.69
CA GLN A 401 65.10 -28.28 -18.48
C GLN A 401 64.79 -27.99 -17.02
N ALA A 402 65.43 -28.68 -16.07
CA ALA A 402 65.27 -28.43 -14.64
C ALA A 402 65.65 -26.99 -14.26
N VAL A 403 66.79 -26.49 -14.77
CA VAL A 403 67.23 -25.11 -14.54
C VAL A 403 66.27 -24.08 -15.15
N GLN A 404 65.73 -24.35 -16.34
CA GLN A 404 64.72 -23.48 -16.97
C GLN A 404 63.43 -23.41 -16.14
N LEU A 405 62.94 -24.55 -15.64
CA LEU A 405 61.75 -24.61 -14.78
C LEU A 405 61.99 -23.92 -13.43
N GLN A 406 63.17 -24.07 -12.84
CA GLN A 406 63.55 -23.36 -11.62
C GLN A 406 63.56 -21.83 -11.83
N LYS A 407 64.09 -21.36 -12.97
CA LYS A 407 64.06 -19.94 -13.34
C LYS A 407 62.63 -19.43 -13.50
N ARG A 408 61.78 -20.16 -14.25
CA ARG A 408 60.36 -19.83 -14.42
C ARG A 408 59.62 -19.79 -13.08
N TYR A 409 59.91 -20.72 -12.17
CA TYR A 409 59.34 -20.71 -10.82
C TYR A 409 59.77 -19.50 -10.01
N ALA A 410 61.07 -19.12 -10.04
CA ALA A 410 61.57 -17.93 -9.37
C ALA A 410 60.89 -16.65 -9.92
N GLU A 411 60.72 -16.55 -11.25
CA GLU A 411 59.99 -15.45 -11.89
C GLU A 411 58.51 -15.43 -11.46
N ALA A 412 57.82 -16.57 -11.48
CA ALA A 412 56.43 -16.67 -11.03
C ALA A 412 56.27 -16.31 -9.55
N LYS A 413 57.21 -16.72 -8.68
CA LYS A 413 57.22 -16.39 -7.26
C LYS A 413 57.40 -14.89 -6.99
N ALA A 414 58.14 -14.20 -7.87
CA ALA A 414 58.35 -12.76 -7.79
C ALA A 414 57.18 -11.92 -8.33
N LYS A 415 56.24 -12.51 -9.09
CA LYS A 415 55.05 -11.79 -9.58
C LYS A 415 54.13 -11.40 -8.42
N MET A 416 53.88 -10.11 -8.27
CA MET A 416 52.80 -9.62 -7.41
C MET A 416 51.47 -9.72 -8.16
N ALA A 417 50.54 -10.53 -7.64
CA ALA A 417 49.15 -10.44 -8.07
C ALA A 417 48.46 -9.31 -7.29
N VAL A 418 47.74 -8.44 -7.99
CA VAL A 418 47.02 -7.28 -7.38
C VAL A 418 45.51 -7.37 -7.60
N SER A 419 45.06 -8.29 -8.44
CA SER A 419 43.67 -8.60 -8.75
C SER A 419 43.42 -10.11 -8.78
N TYR A 420 42.15 -10.52 -8.71
CA TYR A 420 41.77 -11.92 -8.84
C TYR A 420 42.19 -12.52 -10.19
N VAL A 421 42.12 -11.74 -11.27
CA VAL A 421 42.58 -12.18 -12.59
C VAL A 421 44.07 -12.47 -12.57
N SER A 422 44.88 -11.61 -11.96
CA SER A 422 46.33 -11.88 -11.80
C SER A 422 46.63 -13.08 -10.89
N LEU A 423 45.78 -13.36 -9.90
CA LEU A 423 45.87 -14.58 -9.10
C LEU A 423 45.60 -15.83 -9.94
N LEU A 424 44.59 -15.80 -10.81
CA LEU A 424 44.31 -16.91 -11.71
C LEU A 424 45.45 -17.18 -12.69
N TYR A 425 46.06 -16.13 -13.25
CA TYR A 425 47.24 -16.29 -14.11
C TYR A 425 48.43 -16.87 -13.34
N LEU A 426 48.71 -16.38 -12.13
CA LEU A 426 49.78 -16.95 -11.30
C LEU A 426 49.51 -18.42 -10.97
N LYS A 427 48.26 -18.77 -10.64
CA LYS A 427 47.86 -20.16 -10.41
C LYS A 427 48.11 -21.02 -11.65
N SER A 428 47.66 -20.57 -12.82
CA SER A 428 47.85 -21.28 -14.09
C SER A 428 49.34 -21.48 -14.42
N ASP A 429 50.15 -20.43 -14.26
CA ASP A 429 51.61 -20.51 -14.48
C ASP A 429 52.26 -21.56 -13.56
N LEU A 430 51.83 -21.63 -12.30
CA LEU A 430 52.32 -22.61 -11.33
C LEU A 430 51.83 -24.02 -11.65
N GLU A 431 50.59 -24.20 -12.10
CA GLU A 431 50.07 -25.50 -12.56
C GLU A 431 50.90 -26.03 -13.76
N ASP A 432 51.24 -25.16 -14.71
CA ASP A 432 52.08 -25.54 -15.86
C ASP A 432 53.50 -25.94 -15.43
N ILE A 433 54.11 -25.22 -14.49
CA ILE A 433 55.43 -25.56 -13.93
C ILE A 433 55.36 -26.90 -13.19
N TYR A 434 54.34 -27.08 -12.34
CA TYR A 434 54.12 -28.30 -11.58
C TYR A 434 53.99 -29.51 -12.52
N ASN A 435 53.15 -29.41 -13.56
CA ASN A 435 52.93 -30.48 -14.53
C ASN A 435 54.20 -30.78 -15.35
N SER A 436 54.98 -29.75 -15.68
CA SER A 436 56.26 -29.91 -16.39
C SER A 436 57.30 -30.64 -15.53
N LEU A 437 57.34 -30.34 -14.23
CA LEU A 437 58.19 -31.05 -13.27
C LEU A 437 57.76 -32.51 -13.10
N ASP A 438 56.45 -32.78 -13.04
CA ASP A 438 55.92 -34.15 -13.01
C ASP A 438 56.35 -34.95 -14.23
N TRP A 439 56.20 -34.37 -15.41
CA TRP A 439 56.62 -35.01 -16.66
C TRP A 439 58.15 -35.24 -16.70
N LEU A 440 58.93 -34.25 -16.24
CA LEU A 440 60.39 -34.35 -16.20
C LEU A 440 60.86 -35.45 -15.24
N MET A 441 60.25 -35.54 -14.05
CA MET A 441 60.53 -36.59 -13.08
C MET A 441 60.10 -37.97 -13.57
N ALA A 442 58.96 -38.09 -14.25
CA ALA A 442 58.48 -39.34 -14.83
C ALA A 442 59.34 -39.83 -16.01
N SER A 443 59.91 -38.91 -16.77
CA SER A 443 60.82 -39.21 -17.89
C SER A 443 62.25 -39.48 -17.44
N GLY A 444 62.58 -39.18 -16.19
CA GLY A 444 63.90 -39.40 -15.62
C GLY A 444 64.15 -40.87 -15.26
N ALA A 445 65.39 -41.34 -15.44
CA ALA A 445 65.78 -42.66 -14.96
C ALA A 445 65.98 -42.63 -13.45
N PRO A 446 65.51 -43.63 -12.68
CA PRO A 446 65.86 -43.75 -11.28
C PRO A 446 67.38 -43.83 -11.16
N SER A 447 67.95 -43.01 -10.28
CA SER A 447 69.37 -43.02 -10.00
C SER A 447 69.75 -44.41 -9.45
N GLN A 448 70.57 -45.18 -10.19
CA GLN A 448 71.10 -46.48 -9.73
C GLN A 448 72.05 -46.37 -8.51
N ALA A 449 72.15 -45.19 -7.88
CA ALA A 449 73.07 -44.91 -6.78
C ALA A 449 72.38 -44.86 -5.41
N ILE A 450 71.32 -45.64 -5.20
CA ILE A 450 70.87 -46.00 -3.84
C ILE A 450 70.69 -47.52 -3.78
N CYS A 451 71.80 -48.24 -3.60
CA CYS A 451 71.76 -49.56 -2.96
C CYS A 451 71.30 -49.34 -1.51
N LEU A 452 69.99 -49.43 -1.28
CA LEU A 452 69.44 -49.64 0.05
C LEU A 452 69.88 -51.04 0.53
N VAL A 453 70.67 -51.04 1.60
CA VAL A 453 70.72 -52.13 2.58
C VAL A 453 69.26 -52.45 2.97
N PRO A 454 68.84 -53.73 2.99
CA PRO A 454 67.45 -54.10 3.24
C PRO A 454 67.02 -53.68 4.66
N PRO A 455 65.79 -53.16 4.85
CA PRO A 455 65.27 -52.83 6.16
C PRO A 455 64.77 -54.12 6.84
N ALA A 456 65.66 -54.77 7.58
CA ALA A 456 65.25 -55.63 8.69
C ALA A 456 65.51 -54.84 9.99
N ILE A 457 64.50 -54.83 10.88
CA ILE A 457 64.51 -54.29 12.26
C ILE A 457 64.18 -52.79 12.38
N LEU A 458 62.88 -52.48 12.41
CA LEU A 458 62.26 -51.57 13.40
C LEU A 458 60.72 -51.64 13.29
N PHE A 459 60.19 -52.86 13.41
CA PHE A 459 58.82 -53.08 13.85
C PHE A 459 58.86 -53.25 15.37
N THR A 460 58.75 -52.16 16.12
CA THR A 460 58.22 -52.12 17.50
C THR A 460 58.18 -50.67 17.97
N LEU A 461 57.06 -50.28 18.58
CA LEU A 461 56.71 -48.96 19.13
C LEU A 461 56.10 -47.94 18.16
N MET A 462 54.89 -48.24 17.68
CA MET A 462 53.78 -47.27 17.74
C MET A 462 52.46 -48.04 17.86
N GLY A 463 52.17 -48.48 19.08
CA GLY A 463 50.83 -48.86 19.48
C GLY A 463 50.07 -47.62 19.94
N GLY A 464 48.97 -47.33 19.25
CA GLY A 464 47.82 -46.60 19.78
C GLY A 464 47.94 -45.09 19.88
N ILE A 465 47.19 -44.38 19.03
CA ILE A 465 46.03 -43.58 19.46
C ILE A 465 45.18 -43.33 18.20
N ALA A 466 44.04 -44.01 18.15
CA ALA A 466 42.97 -43.72 17.22
C ALA A 466 42.23 -42.46 17.72
N PHE A 467 42.24 -41.39 16.93
CA PHE A 467 41.35 -40.26 17.15
C PHE A 467 40.06 -40.50 16.36
N THR A 468 38.99 -40.75 17.09
CA THR A 468 37.62 -40.89 16.60
C THR A 468 37.08 -39.54 16.16
N ARG A 469 36.59 -39.50 14.92
CA ARG A 469 35.77 -38.43 14.36
C ARG A 469 34.35 -38.58 14.93
N ARG A 470 33.92 -37.67 15.80
CA ARG A 470 32.50 -37.48 16.16
C ARG A 470 32.10 -36.06 15.81
N GLY A 471 30.98 -35.95 15.10
CA GLY A 471 30.44 -34.69 14.62
C GLY A 471 29.81 -33.83 15.72
N ILE A 472 29.75 -32.55 15.39
CA ILE A 472 28.58 -31.66 15.49
C ILE A 472 28.57 -30.85 14.18
#